data_AF-X1FHL7-F1
#
_entry.id   AF-X1FHL7-F1
#
_cell.length_a   1.000
_cell.length_b   1.000
_cell.length_c   1.000
_cell.angle_alpha   90.00
_cell.angle_beta   90.00
_cell.angle_gamma   90.00
#
_symmetry.space_group_name_H-M   'P 1'
#
loop_
_entity.id
_entity.type
_entity.pdbx_description
1 polymer ?
#
loop_
_entity_poly.entity_id
_entity_poly.type
_entity_poly.pdbx_seq_one_letter_code
_entity_poly.pdbx_strand_id
1 'polypeptide(L)'
;SEGVNLHKSNVVINYDIPWNPTRMMQRVGRINRVDTKFDKIYTFNIFPSKQSNDLIKLKEAATAKIHAFITLLGNDARLLTENEEIESHELFNRLTSKEAIIGEDEGQESDLKYLKIIKDIREDNPDLFARIKSLPKKARTARIYKQKTNTLLTYFRKGKLQKFFVSAPQQESQELDFITAAKTLEVKENTKREKISSNFYDLLEKNKEAFKFATQEEVPEIKLTGGRDSATQVLKILKAISKDTRKFTEEQEIYLKKIIHQITEGALPKQTTKILLQELNNELKQTMNPLRILAVLQKNIAPEFLQEHLSENAAQTSGPREVILSEYLIGE
;
A
#
# COMPACT_ATOMS: atom_id res chain seq x y z
N SER A 1 38.70 3.05 5.56
CA SER A 1 39.30 2.72 4.26
C SER A 1 38.20 2.39 3.25
N GLU A 2 37.58 3.41 2.65
CA GLU A 2 36.41 3.29 1.76
C GLU A 2 36.77 3.41 0.27
N GLY A 3 37.90 2.83 -0.18
CA GLY A 3 38.52 3.27 -1.44
C GLY A 3 38.50 2.32 -2.64
N VAL A 4 38.11 1.05 -2.51
CA VAL A 4 38.29 0.10 -3.63
C VAL A 4 37.05 0.06 -4.51
N ASN A 5 37.21 0.39 -5.80
CA ASN A 5 36.16 0.32 -6.82
C ASN A 5 36.25 -1.03 -7.55
N LEU A 6 35.16 -1.80 -7.53
CA LEU A 6 35.07 -3.15 -8.09
C LEU A 6 33.97 -3.27 -9.16
N HIS A 7 33.62 -2.17 -9.83
CA HIS A 7 32.64 -2.10 -10.95
C HIS A 7 32.92 -3.04 -12.13
N LYS A 8 34.11 -3.66 -12.20
CA LYS A 8 34.47 -4.70 -13.19
C LYS A 8 33.97 -6.11 -12.82
N SER A 9 33.46 -6.28 -11.61
CA SER A 9 32.83 -7.51 -11.14
C SER A 9 31.32 -7.34 -11.14
N ASN A 10 30.59 -8.45 -11.05
CA ASN A 10 29.13 -8.44 -10.92
C ASN A 10 28.63 -9.37 -9.81
N VAL A 11 29.54 -9.94 -9.01
CA VAL A 11 29.20 -10.86 -7.92
C VAL A 11 29.87 -10.40 -6.62
N VAL A 12 29.07 -10.31 -5.56
CA VAL A 12 29.52 -10.12 -4.17
C VAL A 12 29.23 -11.41 -3.40
N ILE A 13 30.20 -11.94 -2.67
CA ILE A 13 29.99 -13.06 -1.74
C ILE A 13 30.34 -12.58 -0.34
N ASN A 14 29.33 -12.46 0.52
CA ASN A 14 29.46 -12.11 1.92
C ASN A 14 29.58 -13.40 2.74
N TYR A 15 30.77 -13.63 3.30
CA TYR A 15 31.00 -14.74 4.22
C TYR A 15 30.42 -14.47 5.62
N ASP A 16 30.29 -13.20 5.98
CA ASP A 16 29.73 -12.70 7.23
C ASP A 16 28.68 -11.61 6.96
N ILE A 17 27.67 -11.52 7.83
CA ILE A 17 26.65 -10.47 7.79
C ILE A 17 26.98 -9.45 8.89
N PRO A 18 27.36 -8.22 8.54
CA PRO A 18 27.68 -7.22 9.54
C PRO A 18 26.42 -6.79 10.31
N TRP A 19 26.56 -6.59 11.62
CA TRP A 19 25.48 -6.11 12.50
C TRP A 19 24.91 -4.72 12.12
N ASN A 20 25.67 -3.94 11.34
CA ASN A 20 25.25 -2.65 10.79
C ASN A 20 24.89 -2.82 9.29
N PRO A 21 23.60 -2.66 8.91
CA PRO A 21 23.14 -2.81 7.53
C PRO A 21 23.83 -1.86 6.54
N THR A 22 24.21 -0.66 6.98
CA THR A 22 24.94 0.32 6.16
C THR A 22 26.24 -0.25 5.62
N ARG A 23 26.93 -1.10 6.40
CA ARG A 23 28.17 -1.75 5.95
C ARG A 23 27.92 -2.72 4.81
N MET A 24 26.77 -3.38 4.78
CA MET A 24 26.42 -4.31 3.72
C MET A 24 26.07 -3.58 2.42
N MET A 25 25.31 -2.49 2.52
CA MET A 25 25.06 -1.58 1.39
C MET A 25 26.35 -1.00 0.83
N GLN A 26 27.28 -0.59 1.70
CA GLN A 26 28.59 -0.12 1.29
C GLN A 26 29.44 -1.21 0.61
N ARG A 27 29.25 -2.50 0.91
CA ARG A 27 29.90 -3.62 0.21
C ARG A 27 29.33 -3.79 -1.20
N VAL A 28 28.02 -3.79 -1.34
CA VAL A 28 27.35 -3.89 -2.66
C VAL A 28 27.64 -2.66 -3.52
N GLY A 29 27.67 -1.46 -2.93
CA GLY A 29 28.03 -0.20 -3.60
C GLY A 29 29.50 -0.10 -4.06
N ARG A 30 30.36 -1.09 -3.76
CA ARG A 30 31.68 -1.23 -4.38
C ARG A 30 31.59 -1.74 -5.81
N ILE A 31 30.52 -2.48 -6.12
CA ILE A 31 30.27 -3.09 -7.41
C ILE A 31 29.12 -2.36 -8.12
N ASN A 32 28.03 -2.06 -7.42
CA ASN A 32 26.87 -1.36 -7.96
C ASN A 32 27.14 0.15 -8.08
N ARG A 33 27.64 0.57 -9.24
CA ARG A 33 27.89 1.98 -9.59
C ARG A 33 27.31 2.34 -10.95
N VAL A 34 27.14 3.64 -11.20
CA VAL A 34 26.55 4.18 -12.45
C VAL A 34 27.30 3.71 -13.71
N ASP A 35 28.60 3.40 -13.59
CA ASP A 35 29.50 2.93 -14.65
C ASP A 35 29.58 1.40 -14.82
N THR A 36 28.75 0.64 -14.10
CA THR A 36 28.75 -0.83 -14.17
C THR A 36 28.22 -1.30 -15.53
N LYS A 37 29.00 -2.12 -16.24
CA LYS A 37 28.64 -2.65 -17.58
C LYS A 37 27.74 -3.89 -17.55
N PHE A 38 27.42 -4.39 -16.36
CA PHE A 38 26.67 -5.62 -16.18
C PHE A 38 25.21 -5.31 -15.87
N ASP A 39 24.29 -5.98 -16.59
CA ASP A 39 22.84 -5.78 -16.42
C ASP A 39 22.31 -6.33 -15.08
N LYS A 40 23.07 -7.22 -14.43
CA LYS A 40 22.69 -7.86 -13.17
C LYS A 40 23.89 -7.99 -12.24
N ILE A 41 23.65 -7.67 -10.96
CA ILE A 41 24.60 -7.86 -9.86
C ILE A 41 24.05 -8.93 -8.93
N TYR A 42 24.88 -9.92 -8.61
CA TYR A 42 24.52 -11.03 -7.74
C TYR A 42 25.16 -10.83 -6.37
N THR A 43 24.37 -10.94 -5.31
CA THR A 43 24.85 -10.87 -3.93
C THR A 43 24.53 -12.18 -3.22
N PHE A 44 25.56 -12.92 -2.84
CA PHE A 44 25.43 -14.15 -2.08
C PHE A 44 25.80 -13.90 -0.62
N ASN A 45 24.95 -14.36 0.30
CA ASN A 45 25.20 -14.25 1.74
C ASN A 45 25.28 -15.65 2.34
N ILE A 46 26.39 -15.95 3.02
CA ILE A 46 26.61 -17.24 3.66
C ILE A 46 26.05 -17.16 5.09
N PHE A 47 25.18 -18.12 5.41
CA PHE A 47 24.62 -18.28 6.76
C PHE A 47 25.25 -19.49 7.46
N PRO A 48 25.38 -19.47 8.80
CA PRO A 48 25.86 -20.62 9.56
C PRO A 48 24.91 -21.83 9.40
N SER A 49 25.44 -23.03 9.68
CA SER A 49 24.66 -24.28 9.64
C SER A 49 23.49 -24.26 10.62
N LYS A 50 22.44 -25.04 10.33
CA LYS A 50 21.20 -25.09 11.14
C LYS A 50 21.48 -25.30 12.64
N GLN A 51 22.39 -26.21 12.99
CA GLN A 51 22.78 -26.49 14.39
C GLN A 51 23.35 -25.27 15.13
N SER A 52 24.17 -24.44 14.47
CA SER A 52 24.70 -23.22 15.10
C SER A 52 23.68 -22.08 15.14
N ASN A 53 22.76 -22.00 14.17
CA ASN A 53 21.72 -20.98 14.17
C ASN A 53 20.67 -21.21 15.26
N ASP A 54 20.29 -22.47 15.53
CA ASP A 54 19.29 -22.81 16.54
C ASP A 54 19.71 -22.40 17.97
N LEU A 55 21.01 -22.30 18.23
CA LEU A 55 21.58 -21.86 19.51
C LEU A 55 21.63 -20.33 19.68
N ILE A 56 21.86 -19.57 18.61
CA ILE A 56 22.16 -18.12 18.70
C ILE A 56 21.05 -17.26 18.08
N LYS A 57 20.12 -17.84 17.31
CA LYS A 57 19.02 -17.15 16.60
C LYS A 57 19.47 -15.93 15.77
N LEU A 58 20.71 -15.99 15.26
CA LEU A 58 21.34 -14.86 14.57
C LEU A 58 20.66 -14.57 13.24
N LYS A 59 20.16 -15.60 12.55
CA LYS A 59 19.45 -15.45 11.29
C LYS A 59 18.15 -14.67 11.49
N GLU A 60 17.30 -15.06 12.44
CA GLU A 60 16.02 -14.36 12.65
C GLU A 60 16.23 -12.89 13.07
N ALA A 61 17.18 -12.65 13.98
CA ALA A 61 17.47 -11.29 14.47
C ALA A 61 18.04 -10.38 13.37
N ALA A 62 18.97 -10.88 12.55
CA ALA A 62 19.53 -10.13 11.43
C ALA A 62 18.48 -9.86 10.34
N THR A 63 17.66 -10.86 10.00
CA THR A 63 16.57 -10.72 9.03
C THR A 63 15.54 -9.71 9.48
N ALA A 64 15.06 -9.77 10.72
CA ALA A 64 14.05 -8.84 11.24
C ALA A 64 14.56 -7.39 11.26
N LYS A 65 15.82 -7.18 11.64
CA LYS A 65 16.40 -5.82 11.76
C LYS A 65 16.67 -5.19 10.40
N ILE A 66 17.11 -5.98 9.43
CA ILE A 66 17.36 -5.50 8.07
C ILE A 66 16.03 -5.28 7.33
N HIS A 67 15.03 -6.13 7.55
CA HIS A 67 13.67 -5.87 7.09
C HIS A 67 13.13 -4.55 7.62
N ALA A 68 13.26 -4.29 8.93
CA ALA A 68 12.86 -3.01 9.52
C ALA A 68 13.61 -1.81 8.89
N PHE A 69 14.88 -1.99 8.53
CA PHE A 69 15.70 -0.97 7.87
C PHE A 69 15.27 -0.73 6.42
N ILE A 70 14.95 -1.79 5.66
CA ILE A 70 14.44 -1.74 4.29
C ILE A 70 13.09 -1.02 4.25
N THR A 71 12.17 -1.37 5.15
CA THR A 71 10.86 -0.72 5.26
C THR A 71 10.98 0.77 5.62
N LEU A 72 12.00 1.16 6.41
CA LEU A 72 12.21 2.55 6.82
C LEU A 72 12.86 3.42 5.73
N LEU A 73 13.78 2.88 4.93
CA LEU A 73 14.60 3.65 4.00
C LEU A 73 14.29 3.42 2.52
N GLY A 74 13.52 2.38 2.19
CA GLY A 74 13.37 1.91 0.82
C GLY A 74 14.62 1.18 0.35
N ASN A 75 14.48 0.22 -0.56
CA ASN A 75 15.60 -0.55 -1.06
C ASN A 75 15.51 -0.75 -2.57
N ASP A 76 16.56 -0.34 -3.28
CA ASP A 76 16.67 -0.44 -4.73
C ASP A 76 17.30 -1.77 -5.19
N ALA A 77 17.79 -2.62 -4.27
CA ALA A 77 18.45 -3.89 -4.61
C ALA A 77 18.31 -4.99 -3.53
N ARG A 78 18.17 -6.26 -3.94
CA ARG A 78 18.14 -7.39 -2.99
C ARG A 78 19.47 -7.55 -2.25
N LEU A 79 19.41 -7.62 -0.93
CA LEU A 79 20.52 -7.47 0.01
C LEU A 79 20.86 -8.78 0.73
N LEU A 80 19.87 -9.57 1.22
CA LEU A 80 20.15 -10.82 1.96
C LEU A 80 19.56 -12.08 1.35
N THR A 81 18.30 -12.06 0.94
CA THR A 81 17.57 -13.26 0.51
C THR A 81 16.92 -13.09 -0.86
N GLU A 82 16.77 -14.18 -1.58
CA GLU A 82 16.14 -14.18 -2.92
C GLU A 82 14.68 -13.70 -2.88
N ASN A 83 14.04 -13.77 -1.71
CA ASN A 83 12.65 -13.38 -1.43
C ASN A 83 12.50 -11.94 -0.92
N GLU A 84 13.55 -11.10 -0.96
CA GLU A 84 13.39 -9.69 -0.61
C GLU A 84 12.62 -8.92 -1.69
N GLU A 85 11.51 -8.30 -1.27
CA GLU A 85 10.74 -7.38 -2.08
C GLU A 85 11.52 -6.06 -2.26
N ILE A 86 11.57 -5.58 -3.51
CA ILE A 86 12.16 -4.27 -3.84
C ILE A 86 11.06 -3.24 -3.56
N GLU A 87 10.97 -2.79 -2.32
CA GLU A 87 10.03 -1.74 -1.93
C GLU A 87 10.58 -0.38 -2.40
N SER A 88 9.90 0.21 -3.39
CA SER A 88 10.17 1.59 -3.79
C SER A 88 9.81 2.53 -2.64
N HIS A 89 10.70 3.49 -2.39
CA HIS A 89 10.68 4.69 -1.55
C HIS A 89 9.32 5.33 -1.13
N GLU A 90 8.19 4.65 -0.94
CA GLU A 90 6.90 5.31 -0.70
C GLU A 90 6.90 6.10 0.61
N LEU A 91 7.51 5.58 1.67
CA LEU A 91 7.65 6.25 2.96
C LEU A 91 8.62 7.44 2.87
N PHE A 92 9.75 7.29 2.19
CA PHE A 92 10.74 8.36 2.03
C PHE A 92 10.28 9.43 1.04
N ASN A 93 9.60 9.06 -0.06
CA ASN A 93 8.99 9.98 -0.99
C ASN A 93 7.82 10.75 -0.37
N ARG A 94 7.12 10.21 0.63
CA ARG A 94 6.19 10.99 1.47
C ARG A 94 6.91 11.97 2.39
N LEU A 95 8.09 11.62 2.90
CA LEU A 95 8.90 12.49 3.76
C LEU A 95 9.73 13.52 2.97
N THR A 96 9.97 13.26 1.69
CA THR A 96 10.87 14.03 0.81
C THR A 96 10.13 14.60 -0.40
N SER A 97 8.80 14.41 -0.50
CA SER A 97 8.00 15.08 -1.54
C SER A 97 8.21 16.58 -1.38
N LYS A 98 8.22 17.25 -2.53
CA LYS A 98 8.61 18.65 -2.72
C LYS A 98 7.90 19.68 -1.82
N GLU A 99 6.87 19.29 -1.07
CA GLU A 99 6.23 20.11 -0.04
C GLU A 99 7.04 20.24 1.26
N ALA A 100 8.00 19.34 1.54
CA ALA A 100 8.81 19.41 2.78
C ALA A 100 10.09 20.25 2.63
N ILE A 101 10.55 20.53 1.41
CA ILE A 101 11.89 21.11 1.16
C ILE A 101 11.81 22.59 0.75
N ILE A 102 10.71 23.05 0.17
CA ILE A 102 10.53 24.48 -0.14
C ILE A 102 9.80 25.07 1.06
N GLY A 103 10.57 25.51 2.05
CA GLY A 103 10.06 26.14 3.25
C GLY A 103 9.22 27.35 2.92
N GLU A 104 7.91 27.16 3.00
CA GLU A 104 6.85 28.17 3.17
C GLU A 104 5.56 27.36 3.39
N ASP A 105 5.28 26.99 4.65
CA ASP A 105 3.96 27.15 5.25
C ASP A 105 3.88 26.56 6.66
N GLU A 106 3.34 27.37 7.56
CA GLU A 106 2.92 27.00 8.90
C GLU A 106 1.92 25.82 8.87
N GLY A 107 2.18 24.74 9.62
CA GLY A 107 1.08 23.93 10.15
C GLY A 107 0.77 22.55 9.53
N GLN A 108 1.72 21.88 8.86
CA GLN A 108 1.58 20.44 8.63
C GLN A 108 1.88 19.66 9.93
N GLU A 109 0.86 19.54 10.78
CA GLU A 109 0.89 18.66 11.95
C GLU A 109 1.03 17.19 11.51
N SER A 110 2.18 16.60 11.82
CA SER A 110 2.53 15.21 11.53
C SER A 110 1.74 14.22 12.40
N ASP A 111 1.52 12.99 11.90
CA ASP A 111 0.96 11.83 12.65
C ASP A 111 1.58 11.66 14.05
N LEU A 112 2.83 12.09 14.21
CA LEU A 112 3.56 12.12 15.48
C LEU A 112 2.82 12.88 16.60
N LYS A 113 2.05 13.93 16.27
CA LYS A 113 1.23 14.69 17.25
C LYS A 113 0.25 13.76 17.94
N TYR A 114 -0.55 13.02 17.18
CA TYR A 114 -1.61 12.16 17.72
C TYR A 114 -1.04 10.92 18.42
N LEU A 115 0.07 10.36 17.93
CA LEU A 115 0.78 9.29 18.63
C LEU A 115 1.29 9.72 20.01
N LYS A 116 1.82 10.95 20.11
CA LYS A 116 2.26 11.52 21.38
C LYS A 116 1.09 11.69 22.34
N ILE A 117 -0.04 12.25 21.88
CA ILE A 117 -1.25 12.39 22.71
C ILE A 117 -1.72 11.04 23.29
N ILE A 118 -1.76 9.98 22.47
CA ILE A 118 -2.16 8.64 22.95
C ILE A 118 -1.15 8.10 23.97
N LYS A 119 0.15 8.31 23.74
CA LYS A 119 1.20 7.89 24.66
C LYS A 119 1.06 8.61 26.01
N ASP A 120 0.90 9.93 25.97
CA ASP A 120 0.77 10.77 27.17
C ASP A 120 -0.50 10.37 27.95
N ILE A 121 -1.64 10.16 27.29
CA ILE A 121 -2.87 9.64 27.94
C ILE A 121 -2.62 8.28 28.60
N ARG A 122 -1.88 7.37 27.96
CA ARG A 122 -1.58 6.04 28.50
C ARG A 122 -0.69 6.10 29.75
N GLU A 123 0.24 7.06 29.79
CA GLU A 123 1.21 7.23 30.89
C GLU A 123 0.62 8.03 32.05
N ASP A 124 -0.06 9.14 31.75
CA ASP A 124 -0.55 10.10 32.74
C ASP A 124 -1.97 9.80 33.23
N ASN A 125 -2.80 9.12 32.44
CA ASN A 125 -4.20 8.81 32.79
C ASN A 125 -4.65 7.40 32.32
N PRO A 126 -4.18 6.34 32.99
CA PRO A 126 -4.44 4.95 32.59
C PRO A 126 -5.94 4.58 32.62
N ASP A 127 -6.73 5.19 33.52
CA ASP A 127 -8.17 4.94 33.61
C ASP A 127 -8.90 5.49 32.38
N LEU A 128 -8.53 6.68 31.91
CA LEU A 128 -9.05 7.25 30.66
C LEU A 128 -8.65 6.39 29.47
N PHE A 129 -7.41 5.92 29.42
CA PHE A 129 -6.93 5.02 28.36
C PHE A 129 -7.72 3.69 28.32
N ALA A 130 -7.96 3.08 29.50
CA ALA A 130 -8.78 1.88 29.62
C ALA A 130 -10.22 2.13 29.15
N ARG A 131 -10.80 3.28 29.52
CA ARG A 131 -12.14 3.68 29.07
C ARG A 131 -12.20 3.84 27.56
N ILE A 132 -11.24 4.51 26.93
CA ILE A 132 -11.14 4.66 25.47
C ILE A 132 -11.05 3.29 24.79
N LYS A 133 -10.21 2.39 25.30
CA LYS A 133 -10.07 1.02 24.77
C LYS A 133 -11.36 0.21 24.85
N SER A 134 -12.17 0.45 25.89
CA SER A 134 -13.45 -0.24 26.12
C SER A 134 -14.64 0.37 25.36
N LEU A 135 -14.46 1.47 24.62
CA LEU A 135 -15.55 2.13 23.92
C LEU A 135 -16.25 1.15 22.95
N PRO A 136 -17.59 1.07 22.99
CA PRO A 136 -18.32 0.20 22.10
C PRO A 136 -18.20 0.70 20.65
N LYS A 137 -18.21 -0.24 19.71
CA LYS A 137 -18.36 0.10 18.29
C LYS A 137 -19.68 0.85 18.07
N LYS A 138 -19.74 1.68 17.02
CA LYS A 138 -20.86 2.59 16.71
C LYS A 138 -21.06 3.67 17.77
N ALA A 139 -19.99 4.05 18.48
CA ALA A 139 -20.02 5.18 19.41
C ALA A 139 -20.43 6.45 18.66
N ARG A 140 -21.31 7.27 19.25
CA ARG A 140 -21.85 8.46 18.60
C ARG A 140 -21.96 9.65 19.52
N THR A 141 -21.55 10.80 19.02
CA THR A 141 -21.65 12.08 19.72
C THR A 141 -22.11 13.17 18.77
N ALA A 142 -22.51 14.31 19.32
CA ALA A 142 -22.79 15.51 18.57
C ALA A 142 -22.19 16.71 19.28
N ARG A 143 -21.78 17.71 18.51
CA ARG A 143 -21.31 19.00 19.02
C ARG A 143 -21.65 20.12 18.05
N ILE A 144 -21.68 21.35 18.56
CA ILE A 144 -21.70 22.56 17.73
C ILE A 144 -20.34 22.71 17.05
N TYR A 145 -20.36 23.06 15.77
CA TYR A 145 -19.18 23.26 14.95
C TYR A 145 -19.36 24.48 14.05
N LYS A 146 -18.29 25.25 13.87
CA LYS A 146 -18.31 26.50 13.09
C LYS A 146 -18.42 26.22 11.59
N GLN A 147 -19.63 25.91 11.12
CA GLN A 147 -19.94 25.64 9.72
C GLN A 147 -21.40 25.99 9.43
N LYS A 148 -21.72 26.30 8.17
CA LYS A 148 -23.07 26.73 7.77
C LYS A 148 -24.11 25.60 7.74
N THR A 149 -23.67 24.35 7.61
CA THR A 149 -24.54 23.20 7.38
C THR A 149 -24.19 22.09 8.35
N ASN A 150 -25.20 21.30 8.75
CA ASN A 150 -24.93 20.13 9.59
C ASN A 150 -24.16 19.09 8.79
N THR A 151 -23.13 18.48 9.38
CA THR A 151 -22.36 17.43 8.74
C THR A 151 -22.20 16.24 9.67
N LEU A 152 -21.93 15.07 9.09
CA LEU A 152 -21.67 13.85 9.84
C LEU A 152 -20.34 13.26 9.39
N LEU A 153 -19.38 13.21 10.31
CA LEU A 153 -18.14 12.47 10.13
C LEU A 153 -18.34 11.05 10.66
N THR A 154 -17.96 10.04 9.87
CA THR A 154 -18.04 8.63 10.26
C THR A 154 -16.73 7.90 9.96
N TYR A 155 -16.21 7.19 10.95
CA TYR A 155 -15.07 6.29 10.83
C TYR A 155 -15.55 4.85 10.61
N PHE A 156 -15.13 4.26 9.49
CA PHE A 156 -15.39 2.87 9.14
C PHE A 156 -14.14 2.00 9.19
N ARG A 157 -14.34 0.73 9.54
CA ARG A 157 -13.31 -0.30 9.51
C ARG A 157 -13.80 -1.54 8.76
N LYS A 158 -12.96 -2.10 7.89
CA LYS A 158 -13.15 -3.41 7.25
C LYS A 158 -11.83 -4.18 7.35
N GLY A 159 -11.71 -5.07 8.33
CA GLY A 159 -10.43 -5.70 8.67
C GLY A 159 -9.40 -4.65 9.12
N LYS A 160 -8.28 -4.50 8.40
CA LYS A 160 -7.28 -3.44 8.62
C LYS A 160 -7.56 -2.16 7.85
N LEU A 161 -8.46 -2.18 6.86
CA LEU A 161 -8.83 -0.98 6.11
C LEU A 161 -9.59 -0.01 7.01
N GLN A 162 -9.14 1.24 7.03
CA GLN A 162 -9.73 2.35 7.75
C GLN A 162 -10.08 3.44 6.75
N LYS A 163 -11.32 3.92 6.76
CA LYS A 163 -11.76 5.04 5.92
C LYS A 163 -12.63 6.00 6.73
N PHE A 164 -12.54 7.28 6.40
CA PHE A 164 -13.31 8.35 7.05
C PHE A 164 -14.16 9.03 6.00
N PHE A 165 -15.44 9.24 6.29
CA PHE A 165 -16.35 9.93 5.38
C PHE A 165 -17.06 11.06 6.08
N VAL A 166 -17.26 12.16 5.35
CA VAL A 166 -18.09 13.28 5.77
C VAL A 166 -19.25 13.46 4.79
N SER A 167 -20.45 13.61 5.32
CA SER A 167 -21.65 13.89 4.53
C SER A 167 -22.37 15.14 5.03
N ALA A 168 -22.97 15.88 4.11
CA ALA A 168 -23.85 17.01 4.39
C ALA A 168 -25.23 16.81 3.71
N PRO A 169 -26.27 17.55 4.15
CA PRO A 169 -27.53 17.65 3.42
C PRO A 169 -27.28 18.05 1.96
N GLN A 170 -27.93 17.37 1.03
CA GLN A 170 -27.90 17.67 -0.41
C GLN A 170 -26.50 17.63 -1.08
N GLN A 171 -25.49 17.09 -0.41
CA GLN A 171 -24.16 16.83 -0.97
C GLN A 171 -23.85 15.33 -0.95
N GLU A 172 -22.95 14.92 -1.84
CA GLU A 172 -22.35 13.59 -1.84
C GLU A 172 -21.40 13.43 -0.65
N SER A 173 -21.23 12.18 -0.21
CA SER A 173 -20.29 11.83 0.86
C SER A 173 -18.86 11.90 0.35
N GLN A 174 -18.00 12.61 1.06
CA GLN A 174 -16.60 12.81 0.70
C GLN A 174 -15.70 11.97 1.61
N GLU A 175 -14.70 11.31 1.03
CA GLU A 175 -13.66 10.61 1.80
C GLU A 175 -12.65 11.62 2.35
N LEU A 176 -12.29 11.47 3.61
CA LEU A 176 -11.28 12.28 4.30
C LEU A 176 -10.04 11.45 4.60
N ASP A 177 -8.87 12.10 4.54
CA ASP A 177 -7.65 11.54 5.10
C ASP A 177 -7.71 11.52 6.65
N PHE A 178 -6.78 10.78 7.25
CA PHE A 178 -6.70 10.63 8.71
C PHE A 178 -6.47 11.96 9.44
N ILE A 179 -5.58 12.82 8.95
CA ILE A 179 -5.21 14.09 9.59
C ILE A 179 -6.42 15.03 9.60
N THR A 180 -7.08 15.19 8.46
CA THR A 180 -8.28 16.02 8.31
C THR A 180 -9.40 15.50 9.19
N ALA A 181 -9.61 14.19 9.25
CA ALA A 181 -10.61 13.59 10.13
C ALA A 181 -10.27 13.78 11.62
N ALA A 182 -9.02 13.56 12.03
CA ALA A 182 -8.56 13.72 13.40
C ALA A 182 -8.68 15.17 13.88
N LYS A 183 -8.24 16.14 13.06
CA LYS A 183 -8.42 17.58 13.32
C LYS A 183 -9.88 17.95 13.47
N THR A 184 -10.73 17.40 12.60
CA THR A 184 -12.17 17.62 12.69
C THR A 184 -12.74 17.05 13.99
N LEU A 185 -12.27 15.91 14.48
CA LEU A 185 -12.74 15.31 15.74
C LEU A 185 -12.12 15.94 17.00
N GLU A 186 -11.07 16.74 16.87
CA GLU A 186 -10.33 17.34 17.98
C GLU A 186 -11.24 18.29 18.79
N VAL A 187 -11.28 18.11 20.12
CA VAL A 187 -12.08 18.89 21.07
C VAL A 187 -11.27 19.27 22.30
N LYS A 188 -11.74 20.30 23.01
CA LYS A 188 -11.31 20.55 24.39
C LYS A 188 -12.07 19.60 25.33
N GLU A 189 -11.44 19.24 26.44
CA GLU A 189 -12.01 18.30 27.42
C GLU A 189 -13.38 18.76 27.97
N ASN A 190 -13.61 20.06 28.04
CA ASN A 190 -14.84 20.67 28.55
C ASN A 190 -15.93 20.91 27.49
N THR A 191 -15.73 20.45 26.25
CA THR A 191 -16.74 20.60 25.19
C THR A 191 -18.01 19.84 25.55
N LYS A 192 -19.15 20.55 25.55
CA LYS A 192 -20.45 19.95 25.86
C LYS A 192 -20.95 19.07 24.71
N ARG A 193 -21.53 17.93 25.06
CA ARG A 193 -22.21 17.04 24.12
C ARG A 193 -23.61 17.57 23.81
N GLU A 194 -23.92 17.63 22.53
CA GLU A 194 -25.24 18.03 22.02
C GLU A 194 -26.14 16.84 21.69
N LYS A 195 -27.42 17.16 21.42
CA LYS A 195 -28.40 16.16 20.96
C LYS A 195 -28.21 15.88 19.47
N ILE A 196 -28.28 14.60 19.12
CA ILE A 196 -28.24 14.15 17.72
C ILE A 196 -29.58 14.48 17.06
N SER A 197 -29.54 15.14 15.90
CA SER A 197 -30.72 15.50 15.12
C SER A 197 -31.31 14.31 14.35
N SER A 198 -32.56 14.44 13.87
CA SER A 198 -33.30 13.39 13.16
C SER A 198 -32.65 12.96 11.85
N ASN A 199 -32.02 13.89 11.12
CA ASN A 199 -31.34 13.62 9.84
C ASN A 199 -29.99 12.86 9.99
N PHE A 200 -29.59 12.50 11.21
CA PHE A 200 -28.35 11.75 11.46
C PHE A 200 -28.31 10.43 10.68
N TYR A 201 -29.41 9.68 10.66
CA TYR A 201 -29.42 8.37 10.00
C TYR A 201 -29.37 8.48 8.49
N ASP A 202 -29.97 9.53 7.91
CA ASP A 202 -29.91 9.81 6.47
C ASP A 202 -28.46 10.09 6.04
N LEU A 203 -27.75 10.90 6.81
CA LEU A 203 -26.33 11.18 6.62
C LEU A 203 -25.47 9.93 6.82
N LEU A 204 -25.81 9.10 7.81
CA LEU A 204 -25.08 7.86 8.08
C LEU A 204 -25.26 6.84 6.95
N GLU A 205 -26.45 6.72 6.37
CA GLU A 205 -26.69 5.84 5.22
C GLU A 205 -25.90 6.31 4.00
N LYS A 206 -25.85 7.63 3.71
CA LYS A 206 -24.96 8.17 2.66
C LYS A 206 -23.50 7.78 2.87
N ASN A 207 -22.98 7.94 4.08
CA ASN A 207 -21.61 7.56 4.41
C ASN A 207 -21.40 6.03 4.27
N LYS A 208 -22.39 5.21 4.66
CA LYS A 208 -22.33 3.75 4.48
C LYS A 208 -22.34 3.35 3.02
N GLU A 209 -23.12 4.00 2.17
CA GLU A 209 -23.15 3.76 0.73
C GLU A 209 -21.81 4.13 0.09
N ALA A 210 -21.26 5.30 0.43
CA ALA A 210 -19.94 5.70 -0.04
C ALA A 210 -18.83 4.74 0.43
N PHE A 211 -18.90 4.27 1.68
CA PHE A 211 -17.98 3.25 2.17
C PHE A 211 -18.17 1.90 1.47
N LYS A 212 -19.41 1.49 1.21
CA LYS A 212 -19.69 0.26 0.43
C LYS A 212 -19.11 0.38 -0.97
N PHE A 213 -19.33 1.49 -1.67
CA PHE A 213 -18.78 1.76 -3.00
C PHE A 213 -17.24 1.75 -2.98
N ALA A 214 -16.63 2.45 -2.02
CA ALA A 214 -15.16 2.49 -1.86
C ALA A 214 -14.54 1.15 -1.40
N THR A 215 -15.35 0.16 -1.02
CA THR A 215 -14.89 -1.16 -0.55
C THR A 215 -15.57 -2.33 -1.27
N GLN A 216 -16.34 -2.06 -2.32
CA GLN A 216 -16.87 -3.06 -3.24
C GLN A 216 -15.68 -3.53 -4.08
N GLU A 217 -15.45 -4.84 -4.06
CA GLU A 217 -14.67 -5.50 -5.10
C GLU A 217 -15.53 -5.53 -6.36
N GLU A 218 -15.70 -4.38 -7.00
CA GLU A 218 -16.16 -4.32 -8.38
C GLU A 218 -14.97 -4.00 -9.27
N VAL A 219 -14.92 -4.70 -10.42
CA VAL A 219 -13.94 -4.52 -11.49
C VAL A 219 -13.69 -3.02 -11.67
N PRO A 220 -12.46 -2.52 -11.50
CA PRO A 220 -12.22 -1.09 -11.37
C PRO A 220 -12.74 -0.36 -12.61
N GLU A 221 -13.76 0.48 -12.40
CA GLU A 221 -14.03 1.60 -13.29
C GLU A 221 -12.87 2.56 -13.21
N ILE A 222 -12.19 2.70 -14.34
CA ILE A 222 -10.96 3.46 -14.49
C ILE A 222 -11.30 4.95 -14.33
N LYS A 223 -10.98 5.52 -13.16
CA LYS A 223 -10.70 6.96 -13.08
C LYS A 223 -9.39 7.20 -13.83
N LEU A 224 -9.53 7.74 -15.05
CA LEU A 224 -8.45 8.21 -15.90
C LEU A 224 -7.68 9.33 -15.18
N THR A 225 -6.61 8.97 -14.50
CA THR A 225 -5.56 9.91 -14.09
C THR A 225 -4.30 9.58 -14.87
N GLY A 226 -3.87 10.56 -15.67
CA GLY A 226 -2.88 10.42 -16.72
C GLY A 226 -1.56 9.83 -16.22
N GLY A 227 -1.12 8.75 -16.88
CA GLY A 227 0.21 8.18 -16.65
C GLY A 227 0.36 6.66 -16.78
N ARG A 228 -0.52 5.92 -17.48
CA ARG A 228 -0.32 4.48 -17.79
C ARG A 228 -0.92 4.07 -19.15
N ASP A 229 -0.31 4.52 -20.25
CA ASP A 229 -0.79 4.20 -21.60
C ASP A 229 -0.66 2.69 -21.92
N SER A 230 0.46 2.05 -21.55
CA SER A 230 0.72 0.66 -21.95
C SER A 230 -0.15 -0.38 -21.23
N ALA A 231 -0.33 -0.26 -19.90
CA ALA A 231 -1.16 -1.19 -19.12
C ALA A 231 -2.63 -1.18 -19.57
N THR A 232 -3.13 0.02 -19.89
CA THR A 232 -4.50 0.22 -20.38
C THR A 232 -4.72 -0.46 -21.72
N GLN A 233 -3.74 -0.37 -22.63
CA GLN A 233 -3.80 -1.04 -23.94
C GLN A 233 -3.75 -2.56 -23.81
N VAL A 234 -2.88 -3.09 -22.95
CA VAL A 234 -2.83 -4.53 -22.65
C VAL A 234 -4.16 -5.03 -22.09
N LEU A 235 -4.76 -4.31 -21.12
CA LEU A 235 -6.06 -4.67 -20.55
C LEU A 235 -7.17 -4.70 -21.62
N LYS A 236 -7.17 -3.77 -22.57
CA LYS A 236 -8.14 -3.78 -23.69
C LYS A 236 -7.99 -5.03 -24.56
N ILE A 237 -6.77 -5.42 -24.88
CA ILE A 237 -6.46 -6.63 -25.67
C ILE A 237 -6.94 -7.87 -24.92
N LEU A 238 -6.59 -8.00 -23.63
CA LEU A 238 -6.97 -9.15 -22.81
C LEU A 238 -8.49 -9.26 -22.63
N LYS A 239 -9.18 -8.14 -22.37
CA LYS A 239 -10.65 -8.09 -22.28
C LYS A 239 -11.34 -8.45 -23.61
N ALA A 240 -10.74 -8.14 -24.75
CA ALA A 240 -11.29 -8.50 -26.05
C ALA A 240 -11.22 -10.01 -26.29
N ILE A 241 -10.12 -10.64 -25.87
CA ILE A 241 -9.88 -12.08 -26.06
C ILE A 241 -10.65 -12.90 -25.03
N SER A 242 -10.83 -12.39 -23.81
CA SER A 242 -11.59 -13.05 -22.74
C SER A 242 -13.11 -13.06 -22.99
N LYS A 243 -13.61 -12.40 -24.04
CA LYS A 243 -15.03 -12.42 -24.41
C LYS A 243 -15.44 -13.70 -25.14
N ASP A 244 -14.53 -14.36 -25.85
CA ASP A 244 -14.79 -15.63 -26.54
C ASP A 244 -13.99 -16.75 -25.87
N THR A 245 -14.54 -17.29 -24.79
CA THR A 245 -13.87 -18.29 -23.95
C THR A 245 -13.90 -19.72 -24.50
N ARG A 246 -14.62 -19.97 -25.59
CA ARG A 246 -14.85 -21.32 -26.17
C ARG A 246 -13.58 -22.06 -26.60
N LYS A 247 -12.44 -21.35 -26.70
CA LYS A 247 -11.14 -21.90 -27.12
C LYS A 247 -10.15 -22.08 -25.96
N PHE A 248 -10.53 -21.73 -24.74
CA PHE A 248 -9.69 -21.87 -23.55
C PHE A 248 -10.12 -23.06 -22.70
N THR A 249 -9.15 -23.67 -22.03
CA THR A 249 -9.40 -24.61 -20.93
C THR A 249 -9.73 -23.85 -19.64
N GLU A 250 -10.35 -24.50 -18.66
CA GLU A 250 -10.64 -23.90 -17.35
C GLU A 250 -9.38 -23.32 -16.68
N GLU A 251 -8.25 -24.02 -16.75
CA GLU A 251 -6.97 -23.54 -16.23
C GLU A 251 -6.49 -22.25 -16.93
N GLN A 252 -6.66 -22.17 -18.26
CA GLN A 252 -6.29 -21.00 -19.05
C GLN A 252 -7.19 -19.78 -18.75
N GLU A 253 -8.48 -20.01 -18.49
CA GLU A 253 -9.39 -18.95 -18.06
C GLU A 253 -9.01 -18.39 -16.69
N ILE A 254 -8.68 -19.27 -15.74
CA ILE A 254 -8.21 -18.87 -14.41
C ILE A 254 -6.91 -18.06 -14.52
N TYR A 255 -5.97 -18.51 -15.35
CA TYR A 255 -4.72 -17.82 -15.62
C TYR A 255 -4.94 -16.40 -16.20
N LEU A 256 -5.83 -16.26 -17.19
CA LEU A 256 -6.18 -14.97 -17.78
C LEU A 256 -6.82 -14.02 -16.75
N LYS A 257 -7.73 -14.53 -15.90
CA LYS A 257 -8.34 -13.74 -14.82
C LYS A 257 -7.29 -13.23 -13.84
N LYS A 258 -6.32 -14.07 -13.45
CA LYS A 258 -5.19 -13.67 -12.58
C LYS A 258 -4.36 -12.56 -13.20
N ILE A 259 -4.01 -12.66 -14.48
CA ILE A 259 -3.24 -11.61 -15.17
C ILE A 259 -4.01 -10.30 -15.23
N ILE A 260 -5.28 -10.33 -15.61
CA ILE A 260 -6.13 -9.13 -15.67
C ILE A 260 -6.15 -8.45 -14.30
N HIS A 261 -6.34 -9.23 -13.22
CA HIS A 261 -6.32 -8.75 -11.85
C HIS A 261 -4.98 -8.09 -11.48
N GLN A 262 -3.85 -8.77 -11.72
CA GLN A 262 -2.51 -8.24 -11.42
C GLN A 262 -2.19 -6.95 -12.19
N ILE A 263 -2.62 -6.83 -13.44
CA ILE A 263 -2.46 -5.60 -14.23
C ILE A 263 -3.36 -4.49 -13.71
N THR A 264 -4.59 -4.80 -13.26
CA THR A 264 -5.49 -3.80 -12.67
C THR A 264 -4.98 -3.26 -11.34
N GLU A 265 -4.37 -4.11 -10.51
CA GLU A 265 -3.78 -3.69 -9.22
C GLU A 265 -2.42 -2.97 -9.40
N GLY A 266 -1.85 -3.02 -10.61
CA GLY A 266 -0.56 -2.38 -10.90
C GLY A 266 0.65 -3.14 -10.33
N ALA A 267 0.47 -4.42 -10.02
CA ALA A 267 1.52 -5.30 -9.49
C ALA A 267 2.59 -5.66 -10.55
N LEU A 268 2.28 -5.52 -11.83
CA LEU A 268 3.27 -5.71 -12.90
C LEU A 268 4.16 -4.48 -13.08
N PRO A 269 5.50 -4.67 -13.19
CA PRO A 269 6.41 -3.57 -13.48
C PRO A 269 6.08 -2.85 -14.80
N LYS A 270 6.30 -1.53 -14.83
CA LYS A 270 6.05 -0.69 -16.02
C LYS A 270 6.83 -1.18 -17.26
N GLN A 271 8.07 -1.63 -17.06
CA GLN A 271 8.91 -2.18 -18.14
C GLN A 271 8.34 -3.49 -18.69
N THR A 272 7.94 -4.41 -17.83
CA THR A 272 7.27 -5.66 -18.21
C THR A 272 6.01 -5.39 -19.03
N THR A 273 5.20 -4.43 -18.60
CA THR A 273 3.96 -4.07 -19.29
C THR A 273 4.22 -3.43 -20.66
N LYS A 274 5.31 -2.66 -20.80
CA LYS A 274 5.73 -2.05 -22.07
C LYS A 274 6.23 -3.09 -23.07
N ILE A 275 7.08 -4.03 -22.62
CA ILE A 275 7.58 -5.13 -23.44
C ILE A 275 6.43 -6.04 -23.87
N LEU A 276 5.55 -6.38 -22.93
CA LEU A 276 4.38 -7.21 -23.17
C LEU A 276 3.43 -6.58 -24.20
N LEU A 277 3.20 -5.27 -24.12
CA LEU A 277 2.43 -4.56 -25.15
C LEU A 277 3.08 -4.63 -26.53
N GLN A 278 4.41 -4.49 -26.61
CA GLN A 278 5.13 -4.58 -27.89
C GLN A 278 5.03 -5.96 -28.51
N GLU A 279 5.22 -7.03 -27.72
CA GLU A 279 5.08 -8.41 -28.23
C GLU A 279 3.63 -8.73 -28.60
N LEU A 280 2.65 -8.30 -27.80
CA LEU A 280 1.23 -8.47 -28.12
C LEU A 280 0.85 -7.76 -29.42
N ASN A 281 1.30 -6.52 -29.63
CA ASN A 281 1.03 -5.79 -30.86
C ASN A 281 1.70 -6.43 -32.09
N ASN A 282 2.87 -7.05 -31.93
CA ASN A 282 3.53 -7.78 -33.01
C ASN A 282 2.77 -9.06 -33.39
N GLU A 283 2.27 -9.80 -32.41
CA GLU A 283 1.47 -11.00 -32.64
C GLU A 283 0.09 -10.67 -33.22
N LEU A 284 -0.57 -9.61 -32.75
CA LEU A 284 -1.84 -9.14 -33.29
C LEU A 284 -1.75 -8.71 -34.76
N LYS A 285 -0.58 -8.25 -35.23
CA LYS A 285 -0.32 -7.95 -36.65
C LYS A 285 -0.16 -9.20 -37.51
N GLN A 286 0.28 -10.32 -36.92
CA GLN A 286 0.53 -11.56 -37.66
C GLN A 286 -0.68 -12.48 -37.67
N THR A 287 -1.35 -12.69 -36.54
CA THR A 287 -2.54 -13.57 -36.46
C THR A 287 -3.37 -13.29 -35.20
N MET A 288 -4.70 -13.20 -35.33
CA MET A 288 -5.63 -13.15 -34.18
C MET A 288 -5.89 -14.55 -33.61
N ASN A 289 -4.86 -15.20 -33.07
CA ASN A 289 -5.00 -16.50 -32.39
C ASN A 289 -4.91 -16.35 -30.86
N PRO A 290 -6.02 -16.57 -30.12
CA PRO A 290 -6.07 -16.47 -28.66
C PRO A 290 -5.02 -17.31 -27.93
N LEU A 291 -4.64 -18.48 -28.46
CA LEU A 291 -3.66 -19.37 -27.84
C LEU A 291 -2.23 -18.85 -27.96
N ARG A 292 -1.89 -18.16 -29.07
CA ARG A 292 -0.58 -17.51 -29.21
C ARG A 292 -0.45 -16.32 -28.28
N ILE A 293 -1.54 -15.57 -28.08
CA ILE A 293 -1.57 -14.47 -27.13
C ILE A 293 -1.34 -15.00 -25.71
N LEU A 294 -1.94 -16.14 -25.36
CA LEU A 294 -1.67 -16.81 -24.08
C LEU A 294 -0.20 -17.24 -23.94
N ALA A 295 0.42 -17.76 -25.01
CA ALA A 295 1.85 -18.09 -25.02
C ALA A 295 2.74 -16.86 -24.81
N VAL A 296 2.40 -15.71 -25.42
CA VAL A 296 3.11 -14.43 -25.18
C VAL A 296 3.01 -14.01 -23.72
N LEU A 297 1.83 -14.17 -23.10
CA LEU A 297 1.64 -13.86 -21.69
C LEU A 297 2.50 -14.75 -20.80
N GLN A 298 2.50 -16.07 -21.04
CA GLN A 298 3.32 -17.03 -20.28
C GLN A 298 4.83 -16.82 -20.48
N LYS A 299 5.25 -16.34 -21.65
CA LYS A 299 6.66 -16.04 -21.95
C LYS A 299 7.16 -14.78 -21.23
N ASN A 300 6.32 -13.74 -21.15
CA ASN A 300 6.74 -12.42 -20.66
C ASN A 300 6.36 -12.14 -19.21
N ILE A 301 5.38 -12.86 -18.67
CA ILE A 301 4.99 -12.77 -17.27
C ILE A 301 5.61 -13.96 -16.55
N ALA A 302 6.62 -13.67 -15.75
CA ALA A 302 7.24 -14.67 -14.91
C ALA A 302 6.18 -15.23 -13.92
N PRO A 303 6.12 -16.55 -13.68
CA PRO A 303 5.10 -17.17 -12.80
C PRO A 303 5.06 -16.57 -11.41
N GLU A 304 6.16 -16.00 -10.93
CA GLU A 304 6.30 -15.33 -9.64
C GLU A 304 5.38 -14.12 -9.51
N PHE A 305 5.11 -13.39 -10.60
CA PHE A 305 4.12 -12.30 -10.63
C PHE A 305 2.66 -12.78 -10.55
N LEU A 306 2.44 -14.09 -10.70
CA LEU A 306 1.13 -14.74 -10.69
C LEU A 306 0.94 -15.66 -9.48
N GLN A 307 2.01 -15.87 -8.72
CA GLN A 307 1.89 -16.42 -7.38
C GLN A 307 1.10 -15.42 -6.55
N GLU A 308 0.20 -15.94 -5.72
CA GLU A 308 -0.32 -15.16 -4.61
C GLU A 308 0.89 -14.83 -3.75
N HIS A 309 1.47 -13.65 -3.97
CA HIS A 309 2.45 -13.15 -3.04
C HIS A 309 1.77 -13.20 -1.67
N LEU A 310 2.44 -13.83 -0.71
CA LEU A 310 2.09 -13.81 0.71
C LEU A 310 2.20 -12.38 1.30
N SER A 311 2.04 -11.34 0.48
CA SER A 311 1.65 -10.01 0.92
C SER A 311 0.14 -10.06 1.20
N GLU A 312 -0.16 -10.27 2.47
CA GLU A 312 -1.46 -10.09 3.11
C GLU A 312 -2.07 -8.69 2.85
N ASN A 313 -2.51 -8.38 1.63
CA ASN A 313 -3.33 -7.18 1.37
C ASN A 313 -4.76 -7.54 0.95
N ALA A 314 -4.97 -8.66 0.25
CA ALA A 314 -6.31 -9.22 0.05
C ALA A 314 -6.85 -9.91 1.31
N ALA A 315 -5.97 -10.56 2.10
CA ALA A 315 -6.38 -11.28 3.31
C ALA A 315 -6.84 -10.36 4.46
N GLN A 316 -6.42 -9.09 4.48
CA GLN A 316 -6.66 -8.17 5.61
C GLN A 316 -7.82 -7.19 5.41
N THR A 317 -8.51 -7.23 4.26
CA THR A 317 -9.83 -6.59 4.10
C THR A 317 -10.98 -7.58 4.27
N SER A 318 -10.69 -8.86 4.57
CA SER A 318 -11.71 -9.83 4.96
C SER A 318 -12.20 -9.51 6.37
N GLY A 319 -13.43 -9.02 6.47
CA GLY A 319 -14.03 -8.61 7.73
C GLY A 319 -15.35 -7.89 7.52
N PRO A 320 -16.24 -7.87 8.53
CA PRO A 320 -17.48 -7.13 8.44
C PRO A 320 -17.19 -5.65 8.21
N ARG A 321 -18.08 -4.96 7.48
CA ARG A 321 -18.07 -3.49 7.38
C ARG A 321 -18.59 -2.93 8.70
N GLU A 322 -17.69 -2.34 9.49
CA GLU A 322 -18.01 -1.85 10.82
C GLU A 322 -18.00 -0.31 10.85
N VAL A 323 -19.02 0.27 11.46
CA VAL A 323 -18.98 1.67 11.91
C VAL A 323 -18.31 1.67 13.27
N ILE A 324 -17.19 2.37 13.41
CA ILE A 324 -16.45 2.46 14.67
C ILE A 324 -16.99 3.61 15.51
N LEU A 325 -16.99 4.82 14.96
CA LEU A 325 -17.54 6.00 15.60
C LEU A 325 -18.09 6.99 14.59
N SER A 326 -19.00 7.85 15.05
CA SER A 326 -19.54 8.96 14.29
C SER A 326 -19.68 10.20 15.15
N GLU A 327 -19.34 11.36 14.60
CA GLU A 327 -19.58 12.66 15.21
C GLU A 327 -20.48 13.51 14.32
N TYR A 328 -21.61 13.95 14.87
CA TYR A 328 -22.53 14.85 14.23
C TYR A 328 -22.17 16.31 14.56
N LEU A 329 -21.78 17.06 13.53
CA LEU A 329 -21.36 18.44 13.64
C LEU A 329 -22.55 19.34 13.29
N ILE A 330 -23.12 19.98 14.30
CA ILE A 330 -24.23 20.93 14.15
C ILE A 330 -23.63 22.24 13.62
N GLY A 331 -24.09 22.68 12.45
CA GLY A 331 -23.72 23.98 11.92
C GLY A 331 -24.44 25.09 12.67
N GLU A 332 -23.72 26.16 12.97
CA GLU A 332 -24.22 27.38 13.62
C GLU A 332 -23.85 28.61 12.78
#